data_AF-B0BXG5-F1
#
_entry.id   AF-B0BXG5-F1
#
_cell.length_a   1.000
_cell.length_b   1.000
_cell.length_c   1.000
_cell.angle_alpha   90.00
_cell.angle_beta   90.00
_cell.angle_gamma   90.00
#
_symmetry.space_group_name_H-M   'P 1'
#
loop_
_entity.id
_entity.type
_entity.pdbx_description
1 polymer ?
#
loop_
_entity_poly.entity_id
_entity_poly.type
_entity_poly.pdbx_seq_one_letter_code
_entity_poly.pdbx_strand_id
1 'polypeptide(L)'
;MIAIFRFLHNLRSVIIPTIALPLSVVVTFAFIYLFGYSIDNMSLMALTLAMGFVVDDAIVVLENITRHMAKGESKIAGCINGTKEIGFTIISRTLSLMNSSQYYL
;
A
#
# COMPACT_ATOMS: atom_id res chain seq x y z
N MET A 1 5.21 2.39 21.46
CA MET A 1 6.65 2.54 21.81
C MET A 1 7.55 1.66 20.95
N ILE A 2 7.38 0.33 20.91
CA ILE A 2 8.21 -0.61 20.12
C ILE A 2 8.06 -0.42 18.59
N ALA A 3 6.87 -0.06 18.10
CA ALA A 3 6.61 0.18 16.68
C ALA A 3 7.40 1.38 16.11
N ILE A 4 7.54 2.45 16.89
CA ILE A 4 8.31 3.66 16.50
C ILE A 4 9.82 3.33 16.44
N PHE A 5 10.30 2.45 17.31
CA PHE A 5 11.70 2.04 17.36
C PHE A 5 12.12 1.19 16.14
N ARG A 6 11.21 0.36 15.59
CA ARG A 6 11.43 -0.34 14.31
C ARG A 6 11.37 0.62 13.10
N PHE A 7 10.57 1.69 13.19
CA PHE A 7 10.45 2.73 12.16
C PHE A 7 11.74 3.57 12.03
N LEU A 8 12.50 3.75 13.11
CA LEU A 8 13.75 4.51 13.13
C LEU A 8 14.92 3.85 12.35
N HIS A 9 14.85 2.56 12.01
CA HIS A 9 15.96 1.86 11.37
C HIS A 9 16.02 2.04 9.83
N ASN A 10 14.99 2.60 9.19
CA ASN A 10 15.02 2.87 7.75
C ASN A 10 14.16 4.10 7.40
N LEU A 11 14.76 5.30 7.45
CA LEU A 11 14.21 6.54 6.88
C LEU A 11 13.69 6.35 5.43
N ARG A 12 14.24 5.37 4.70
CA ARG A 12 13.82 4.99 3.34
C ARG A 12 12.39 4.43 3.28
N SER A 13 11.92 3.77 4.34
CA SER A 13 10.55 3.23 4.40
C SER A 13 9.47 4.28 4.62
N VAL A 14 9.86 5.50 5.00
CA VAL A 14 8.96 6.62 5.19
C VAL A 14 8.71 7.37 3.89
N ILE A 15 9.71 7.44 3.03
CA ILE A 15 9.66 8.21 1.76
C ILE A 15 8.59 7.65 0.82
N ILE A 16 8.42 6.32 0.77
CA ILE A 16 7.43 5.67 -0.10
C ILE A 16 6.00 6.12 0.23
N PRO A 17 5.49 5.95 1.47
CA PRO A 17 4.15 6.43 1.81
C PRO A 17 4.03 7.95 1.67
N THR A 18 5.07 8.74 1.97
CA THR A 18 5.03 10.20 1.81
C THR A 18 4.71 10.63 0.37
N ILE A 19 5.15 9.88 -0.63
CA ILE A 19 4.86 10.17 -2.05
C ILE A 19 3.60 9.45 -2.52
N ALA A 20 3.37 8.21 -2.07
CA ALA A 20 2.23 7.40 -2.47
C ALA A 20 0.89 7.99 -1.99
N LEU A 21 0.86 8.54 -0.77
CA LEU A 21 -0.33 9.16 -0.16
C LEU A 21 -0.89 10.33 -1.00
N PRO A 22 -0.13 11.40 -1.29
CA PRO A 22 -0.63 12.51 -2.09
C PRO A 22 -0.93 12.07 -3.52
N LEU A 23 -0.15 11.15 -4.10
CA LEU A 23 -0.43 10.62 -5.42
C LEU A 23 -1.78 9.90 -5.47
N SER A 24 -2.11 9.09 -4.46
CA SER A 24 -3.39 8.38 -4.34
C SER A 24 -4.56 9.37 -4.35
N VAL A 25 -4.47 10.45 -3.56
CA VAL A 25 -5.51 11.50 -3.51
C VAL A 25 -5.70 12.18 -4.86
N VAL A 26 -4.61 12.58 -5.52
CA VAL A 26 -4.66 13.23 -6.84
C VAL A 26 -5.29 12.31 -7.87
N VAL A 27 -4.91 11.03 -7.89
CA VAL A 27 -5.49 10.03 -8.79
C VAL A 27 -6.98 9.86 -8.50
N THR A 28 -7.39 9.69 -7.24
CA THR A 28 -8.81 9.52 -6.91
C THR A 28 -9.66 10.72 -7.31
N PHE A 29 -9.20 11.96 -7.06
CA PHE A 29 -9.93 13.15 -7.50
C PHE A 29 -9.97 13.29 -9.02
N ALA A 30 -8.91 12.92 -9.73
CA ALA A 30 -8.91 12.91 -11.20
C ALA A 30 -9.98 11.94 -11.74
N PHE A 31 -10.11 10.75 -11.14
CA PHE A 31 -11.15 9.78 -11.52
C PHE A 31 -12.56 10.28 -11.17
N ILE A 32 -12.77 10.80 -9.96
CA ILE A 32 -14.07 11.36 -9.55
C ILE A 32 -14.50 12.48 -10.52
N TYR A 33 -13.57 13.36 -10.90
CA TYR A 33 -13.83 14.42 -11.87
C TYR A 33 -14.18 13.87 -13.27
N LEU A 34 -13.45 12.86 -13.74
CA LEU A 34 -13.65 12.26 -15.06
C LEU A 34 -14.98 11.51 -15.19
N PHE A 35 -15.44 10.90 -14.10
CA PHE A 35 -16.74 10.21 -14.04
C PHE A 35 -17.91 11.12 -13.62
N GLY A 36 -17.65 12.39 -13.31
CA GLY A 36 -18.68 13.35 -12.90
C GLY A 36 -19.32 13.04 -11.54
N TYR A 37 -18.62 12.30 -10.68
CA TYR A 37 -19.11 12.00 -9.33
C TYR A 37 -18.92 13.19 -8.40
N SER A 38 -19.87 13.38 -7.49
CA SER A 38 -19.78 14.38 -6.42
C SER A 38 -18.99 13.85 -5.24
N ILE A 39 -18.27 14.72 -4.55
CA ILE A 39 -17.57 14.38 -3.32
C ILE A 39 -18.48 14.65 -2.14
N ASP A 40 -18.81 13.59 -1.42
CA ASP A 40 -19.57 13.64 -0.18
C ASP A 40 -18.78 13.00 0.98
N ASN A 41 -19.36 13.04 2.18
CA ASN A 41 -18.73 12.50 3.38
C ASN A 41 -18.48 10.98 3.30
N MET A 42 -19.34 10.22 2.61
CA MET A 42 -19.14 8.78 2.41
C MET A 42 -17.96 8.53 1.48
N SER A 43 -17.82 9.32 0.41
CA SER A 43 -16.68 9.28 -0.49
C SER A 43 -15.37 9.65 0.20
N LEU A 44 -15.37 10.64 1.10
CA LEU A 44 -14.20 11.01 1.90
C LEU A 44 -13.80 9.92 2.91
N MET A 45 -14.79 9.26 3.54
CA MET A 45 -14.53 8.12 4.42
C MET A 45 -13.96 6.93 3.65
N ALA A 46 -14.53 6.61 2.48
CA ALA A 46 -14.02 5.58 1.59
C ALA A 46 -12.59 5.88 1.12
N LEU A 47 -12.29 7.14 0.74
CA LEU A 47 -10.95 7.58 0.36
C LEU A 47 -9.93 7.39 1.49
N THR A 48 -10.31 7.76 2.73
CA THR A 48 -9.44 7.61 3.90
C THR A 48 -9.11 6.14 4.19
N LEU A 49 -10.10 5.24 4.06
CA LEU A 49 -9.88 3.79 4.22
C LEU A 49 -9.02 3.21 3.09
N ALA A 50 -9.34 3.55 1.84
CA ALA A 50 -8.59 3.08 0.67
C ALA A 50 -7.12 3.51 0.74
N MET A 51 -6.86 4.74 1.18
CA MET A 51 -5.52 5.27 1.40
C MET A 51 -4.71 4.42 2.38
N GLY A 52 -5.32 3.97 3.48
CA GLY A 52 -4.67 3.08 4.45
C GLY A 52 -4.25 1.74 3.85
N PHE A 53 -5.14 1.10 3.08
CA PHE A 53 -4.83 -0.18 2.42
C PHE A 53 -3.70 -0.05 1.40
N VAL A 54 -3.69 1.02 0.60
CA VAL A 54 -2.64 1.25 -0.40
C VAL A 54 -1.26 1.42 0.26
N VAL A 55 -1.19 2.16 1.37
CA VAL A 55 0.07 2.37 2.10
C VAL A 55 0.57 1.08 2.72
N ASP A 56 -0.31 0.32 3.38
CA ASP A 56 0.06 -0.93 4.02
C ASP A 56 0.65 -1.93 3.01
N ASP A 57 0.03 -2.05 1.84
CA ASP A 57 0.53 -2.94 0.79
C ASP A 57 1.88 -2.45 0.21
N ALA A 58 2.04 -1.15 0.00
CA ALA A 58 3.30 -0.56 -0.48
C ALA A 58 4.46 -0.77 0.52
N ILE A 59 4.19 -0.67 1.82
CA ILE A 59 5.19 -0.91 2.87
C ILE A 59 5.62 -2.38 2.86
N VAL A 60 4.68 -3.32 2.75
CA VAL A 60 5.01 -4.76 2.72
C VAL A 60 5.88 -5.08 1.50
N VAL A 61 5.60 -4.49 0.33
CA VAL A 61 6.45 -4.66 -0.87
C VAL A 61 7.86 -4.16 -0.63
N LEU A 62 8.00 -2.95 -0.10
CA LEU A 62 9.31 -2.37 0.17
C LEU A 62 10.11 -3.20 1.19
N GLU A 63 9.45 -3.66 2.25
CA GLU A 63 10.10 -4.46 3.30
C GLU A 63 10.67 -5.74 2.72
N ASN A 64 9.93 -6.43 1.83
CA ASN A 64 10.43 -7.63 1.19
C ASN A 64 11.55 -7.36 0.18
N ILE A 65 11.47 -6.30 -0.62
CA ILE A 65 12.55 -5.91 -1.53
C ILE A 65 13.82 -5.61 -0.73
N THR A 66 13.69 -4.87 0.37
CA THR A 66 14.80 -4.54 1.28
C THR A 66 15.36 -5.82 1.92
N ARG A 67 14.51 -6.77 2.27
CA ARG A 67 14.90 -8.10 2.77
C ARG A 67 15.68 -8.90 1.73
N HIS A 68 15.31 -8.87 0.45
CA HIS A 68 16.06 -9.54 -0.62
C HIS A 68 17.42 -8.89 -0.87
N MET A 69 17.47 -7.56 -0.90
CA MET A 69 18.74 -6.84 -1.01
C MET A 69 19.66 -7.12 0.18
N ALA A 70 19.11 -7.26 1.40
CA ALA A 70 19.88 -7.62 2.59
C ALA A 70 20.41 -9.07 2.55
N LYS A 71 19.79 -9.96 1.78
CA LYS A 71 20.25 -11.34 1.54
C LYS A 71 21.35 -11.44 0.47
N GLY A 72 21.79 -10.31 -0.10
CA GLY A 72 22.88 -10.25 -1.07
C GLY A 72 22.41 -10.14 -2.54
N GLU A 73 21.11 -10.00 -2.80
CA GLU A 73 20.63 -9.77 -4.17
C GLU A 73 20.97 -8.36 -4.67
N SER A 74 21.31 -8.24 -5.96
CA SER A 74 21.45 -6.95 -6.63
C SER A 74 20.13 -6.16 -6.57
N LYS A 75 20.18 -4.83 -6.50
CA LYS A 75 18.99 -3.95 -6.37
C LYS A 75 17.87 -4.32 -7.36
N ILE A 76 18.22 -4.55 -8.62
CA ILE A 76 17.25 -4.87 -9.67
C ILE A 76 16.66 -6.28 -9.44
N ALA A 77 17.50 -7.25 -9.10
CA ALA A 77 17.07 -8.62 -8.80
C ALA A 77 16.15 -8.65 -7.57
N GLY A 78 16.52 -7.95 -6.49
CA GLY A 78 15.73 -7.83 -5.28
C GLY A 78 14.38 -7.14 -5.50
N CYS A 79 14.29 -6.15 -6.39
CA CYS A 79 13.01 -5.58 -6.79
C CYS A 79 12.13 -6.61 -7.52
N ILE A 80 12.68 -7.32 -8.50
CA ILE A 80 11.92 -8.29 -9.30
C ILE A 80 11.46 -9.48 -8.44
N ASN A 81 12.38 -10.10 -7.71
CA ASN A 81 12.09 -11.25 -6.85
C ASN A 81 11.20 -10.85 -5.68
N GLY A 82 11.51 -9.69 -5.07
CA GLY A 82 10.74 -9.13 -3.96
C GLY A 82 9.29 -8.86 -4.34
N THR A 83 9.01 -8.27 -5.50
CA THR A 83 7.62 -8.05 -5.95
C THR A 83 6.92 -9.35 -6.33
N LYS A 84 7.63 -10.32 -6.94
CA LYS A 84 7.04 -11.61 -7.33
C LYS A 84 6.58 -12.45 -6.15
N GLU A 85 7.33 -12.48 -5.05
CA GLU A 85 6.97 -13.29 -3.87
C GLU A 85 5.68 -12.82 -3.21
N ILE A 86 5.46 -11.51 -3.13
CA ILE A 86 4.35 -10.93 -2.36
C ILE A 86 3.15 -10.55 -3.22
N GLY A 87 3.32 -10.48 -4.54
CA GLY A 87 2.21 -10.13 -5.44
C GLY A 87 0.99 -11.03 -5.21
N PHE A 88 1.22 -12.34 -5.05
CA PHE A 88 0.15 -13.28 -4.72
C PHE A 88 -0.44 -13.03 -3.32
N THR A 89 0.39 -12.69 -2.33
CA THR A 89 -0.05 -12.36 -0.96
C THR A 89 -0.96 -11.14 -0.92
N ILE A 90 -0.64 -10.08 -1.67
CA ILE A 90 -1.46 -8.87 -1.73
C ILE A 90 -2.81 -9.18 -2.37
N ILE A 91 -2.82 -9.88 -3.50
CA ILE A 91 -4.07 -10.30 -4.16
C ILE A 91 -4.93 -11.12 -3.21
N SER A 92 -4.33 -12.10 -2.52
CA SER A 92 -5.03 -12.93 -1.54
C SER A 92 -5.59 -12.10 -0.38
N ARG A 93 -4.85 -11.11 0.12
CA ARG A 93 -5.30 -10.20 1.18
C ARG A 93 -6.48 -9.35 0.73
N THR A 94 -6.39 -8.70 -0.44
CA THR A 94 -7.48 -7.88 -0.98
C THR A 94 -8.72 -8.75 -1.21
N LEU A 95 -8.56 -9.94 -1.79
CA LEU A 95 -9.66 -10.89 -2.03
C LEU A 95 -10.29 -11.36 -0.70
N SER A 96 -9.48 -11.66 0.31
CA SER A 96 -9.95 -12.06 1.64
C SER A 96 -10.73 -10.93 2.31
N LEU A 97 -10.32 -9.67 2.17
CA LEU A 97 -11.03 -8.52 2.72
C LEU A 97 -12.41 -8.35 2.06
N MET A 98 -12.47 -8.46 0.73
CA MET A 98 -13.73 -8.41 -0.01
C MET A 98 -14.68 -9.53 0.40
N ASN A 99 -14.16 -10.77 0.50
CA ASN A 99 -14.97 -11.92 0.90
C ASN A 99 -15.38 -11.85 2.38
N SER A 100 -14.50 -11.39 3.28
CA SER A 100 -14.82 -11.24 4.69
C SER A 100 -15.94 -10.22 4.92
N SER A 101 -16.10 -9.21 4.06
CA SER A 101 -17.21 -8.25 4.13
C SER A 101 -18.56 -8.87 3.79
N GLN A 102 -18.59 -10.05 3.15
CA GLN A 102 -19.81 -10.76 2.76
C GLN A 102 -20.28 -11.79 3.81
N TYR A 103 -19.47 -12.12 4.82
CA TYR A 103 -19.84 -13.04 5.92
C TYR A 103 -20.55 -12.35 7.10
N TYR A 104 -20.77 -11.03 7.04
CA TYR A 104 -21.45 -10.24 8.08
C TYR A 104 -22.84 -9.69 7.64
N LEU A 105 -23.40 -10.22 6.54
CA LEU A 105 -24.79 -10.03 6.10
C LEU A 105 -25.46 -11.40 5.96
#